data_AF-A0A5J4PF16-F1
#
_entry.id   AF-A0A5J4PF16-F1
#
_cell.length_a   1.000
_cell.length_b   1.000
_cell.length_c   1.000
_cell.angle_alpha   90.00
_cell.angle_beta   90.00
_cell.angle_gamma   90.00
#
_symmetry.space_group_name_H-M   'P 1'
#
loop_
_entity.id
_entity.type
_entity.pdbx_description
1 polymer ?
#
loop_
_entity_poly.entity_id
_entity_poly.type
_entity_poly.pdbx_seq_one_letter_code
_entity_poly.pdbx_strand_id
1 'polypeptide(L)' 'NLSFVRLRFDRENDNLCFGCVNSKPLRPMRKDEVGGLGLPNVRRRLDLLYGNRYRLEITENETSYTVQLSIELKYKKI' A
#
# COMPACT_ATOMS: atom_id res chain seq x y z
N ASN A 1 5.62 18.04 14.42
CA ASN A 1 4.61 17.36 13.60
C ASN A 1 4.03 16.22 14.39
N LEU A 2 2.71 16.16 14.53
CA LEU A 2 2.03 15.01 15.12
C LEU A 2 2.10 13.84 14.14
N SER A 3 2.42 12.64 14.63
CA SER A 3 2.37 11.43 13.82
C SER A 3 0.92 11.18 13.37
N PHE A 4 0.71 10.83 12.10
CA PHE A 4 -0.60 10.49 11.57
C PHE A 4 -0.54 9.28 10.64
N VAL A 5 -1.66 8.57 10.59
CA VAL A 5 -1.97 7.62 9.52
C VAL A 5 -3.34 7.97 8.98
N ARG A 6 -3.45 8.13 7.66
CA ARG A 6 -4.73 8.36 6.96
C ARG A 6 -4.99 7.16 6.07
N LEU A 7 -6.18 6.60 6.21
CA LEU A 7 -6.65 5.47 5.41
C LEU A 7 -7.84 5.90 4.56
N ARG A 8 -7.89 5.36 3.35
CA ARG A 8 -9.00 5.49 2.42
C ARG A 8 -9.29 4.12 1.83
N PHE A 9 -10.57 3.77 1.73
CA PHE A 9 -10.99 2.50 1.16
C PHE A 9 -12.31 2.71 0.45
N ASP A 10 -12.33 2.45 -0.84
CA ASP A 10 -13.50 2.65 -1.70
C ASP A 10 -13.63 1.51 -2.70
N ARG A 11 -14.81 1.43 -3.32
CA ARG A 11 -15.05 0.61 -4.49
C ARG A 11 -15.51 1.51 -5.64
N GLU A 12 -14.85 1.41 -6.78
CA GLU A 12 -15.16 2.18 -7.98
C GLU A 12 -14.97 1.32 -9.23
N ASN A 13 -15.99 1.25 -10.10
CA ASN A 13 -15.92 0.53 -11.39
C ASN A 13 -15.36 -0.90 -11.28
N ASP A 14 -15.87 -1.68 -10.31
CA ASP A 14 -15.38 -3.02 -9.96
C ASP A 14 -13.90 -3.10 -9.57
N ASN A 15 -13.31 -2.00 -9.13
CA ASN A 15 -12.02 -2.00 -8.46
C ASN A 15 -12.20 -1.69 -6.98
N LEU A 16 -11.44 -2.40 -6.15
CA LEU A 16 -11.19 -2.03 -4.78
C LEU A 16 -10.02 -1.06 -4.75
N CYS A 17 -10.23 0.14 -4.22
CA CYS A 17 -9.24 1.20 -4.12
C CYS A 17 -8.88 1.41 -2.64
N PHE A 18 -7.63 1.13 -2.28
CA PHE A 18 -7.08 1.40 -0.95
C PHE A 18 -5.98 2.45 -1.03
N GLY A 19 -6.03 3.41 -0.11
CA GLY A 19 -5.00 4.42 0.08
C GLY A 19 -4.56 4.49 1.53
N CYS A 20 -3.26 4.60 1.76
CA CYS A 20 -2.68 4.81 3.09
C CYS A 20 -1.59 5.87 3.02
N VAL A 21 -1.63 6.86 3.90
CA VAL A 21 -0.57 7.87 4.06
C VAL A 21 -0.13 7.92 5.51
N ASN A 22 1.15 7.70 5.77
CA ASN A 22 1.76 7.81 7.09
C ASN A 22 2.81 8.93 7.10
N SER A 23 2.79 9.77 8.14
CA SER A 23 3.84 10.78 8.35
C SER A 23 5.19 10.15 8.69
N LYS A 24 6.27 10.83 8.28
CA LYS A 24 7.62 10.55 8.77
C LYS A 24 7.91 11.32 10.06
N PRO A 25 8.67 10.74 10.99
CA PRO A 25 9.17 11.47 12.15
C PRO A 25 10.13 12.59 11.67
N LEU A 26 10.08 13.75 12.35
CA LEU A 26 10.96 14.90 12.04
C LEU A 26 12.45 14.58 12.23
N ARG A 27 12.76 13.65 13.12
CA ARG A 27 14.12 13.13 13.30
C ARG A 27 14.13 11.72 12.71
N PRO A 28 14.98 11.44 11.70
CA PRO A 28 15.11 10.09 11.18
C PRO A 28 15.52 9.18 12.34
N MET A 29 14.68 8.18 12.63
CA MET A 29 15.09 7.08 13.50
C MET A 29 16.22 6.34 12.79
N ARG A 30 17.24 5.88 13.52
CA ARG A 30 18.24 4.98 12.95
C ARG A 30 17.47 3.82 12.32
N LYS A 31 17.71 3.56 11.03
CA LYS A 31 17.24 2.32 10.40
C LYS A 31 18.02 1.20 11.07
N ASP A 32 17.48 0.66 12.15
CA ASP A 32 17.83 -0.70 12.52
C ASP A 32 17.40 -1.53 11.31
N GLU A 33 18.33 -2.22 10.65
CA GLU A 33 18.11 -2.97 9.40
C GLU A 33 17.09 -4.11 9.54
N VAL A 34 16.48 -4.25 10.72
CA VAL A 34 15.45 -5.22 11.10
C VAL A 34 14.06 -4.73 10.66
N GLY A 35 13.90 -4.43 9.37
CA GLY A 35 12.63 -4.03 8.79
C GLY A 35 12.66 -4.09 7.27
N GLY A 36 11.61 -4.64 6.65
CA GLY A 36 11.56 -4.71 5.18
C GLY A 36 10.85 -5.93 4.59
N LEU A 37 10.46 -6.91 5.40
CA LEU A 37 9.73 -8.10 4.90
C LEU A 37 8.25 -7.83 4.58
N GLY A 38 7.67 -6.78 5.16
CA GLY A 38 6.24 -6.48 5.03
C GLY A 38 5.81 -6.26 3.58
N LEU A 39 6.46 -5.34 2.88
CA LEU A 39 6.11 -5.01 1.48
C LEU A 39 6.39 -6.15 0.49
N PRO A 40 7.55 -6.84 0.54
CA PRO A 40 7.78 -8.05 -0.24
C PRO A 40 6.71 -9.13 -0.01
N ASN A 41 6.32 -9.38 1.25
CA ASN A 41 5.27 -10.35 1.57
C ASN A 41 3.90 -9.92 1.05
N VAL A 42 3.57 -8.63 1.13
CA VAL A 42 2.33 -8.08 0.54
C VAL A 42 2.33 -8.26 -0.98
N ARG A 43 3.41 -7.89 -1.68
CA ARG A 43 3.54 -8.08 -3.14
C ARG A 43 3.37 -9.54 -3.53
N ARG A 44 4.09 -10.46 -2.87
CA ARG A 44 3.97 -11.91 -3.11
C ARG A 44 2.53 -12.41 -2.94
N ARG A 45 1.81 -11.96 -1.90
CA ARG A 45 0.41 -12.35 -1.68
C ARG A 45 -0.51 -11.78 -2.76
N LEU A 46 -0.27 -10.53 -3.17
CA LEU A 46 -1.04 -9.91 -4.26
C LEU A 46 -0.82 -10.65 -5.58
N ASP A 47 0.42 -11.02 -5.90
CA ASP A 47 0.75 -11.83 -7.09
C ASP A 47 0.02 -13.18 -7.08
N LEU A 48 0.01 -13.88 -5.94
CA LEU A 48 -0.63 -15.19 -5.80
C LEU A 48 -2.16 -15.12 -5.90
N LEU A 49 -2.78 -14.09 -5.33
CA LEU A 49 -4.24 -13.99 -5.22
C LEU A 49 -4.89 -13.30 -6.43
N TYR A 50 -4.19 -12.32 -7.01
CA TYR A 50 -4.75 -11.42 -8.01
C TYR A 50 -3.99 -11.46 -9.33
N GLY A 51 -2.75 -11.95 -9.38
CA GLY A 51 -1.95 -11.99 -10.60
C GLY A 51 -1.76 -10.59 -11.18
N ASN A 52 -2.18 -10.38 -12.42
CA ASN A 52 -2.14 -9.06 -13.08
C ASN A 52 -3.34 -8.15 -12.74
N ARG A 53 -4.24 -8.58 -11.86
CA ARG A 53 -5.47 -7.85 -11.48
C ARG A 53 -5.27 -6.88 -10.32
N TYR A 54 -4.05 -6.43 -10.09
CA TYR A 54 -3.80 -5.41 -9.09
C TYR A 54 -2.71 -4.43 -9.54
N ARG A 55 -2.76 -3.22 -8.98
CA ARG A 55 -1.72 -2.20 -9.09
C ARG A 55 -1.36 -1.75 -7.69
N LEU A 56 -0.08 -1.84 -7.34
CA LEU A 56 0.46 -1.35 -6.07
C LEU A 56 1.51 -0.28 -6.33
N GLU A 57 1.22 0.94 -5.90
CA GLU A 57 2.12 2.08 -5.93
C GLU A 57 2.51 2.49 -4.52
N ILE A 58 3.80 2.74 -4.36
CA ILE A 58 4.38 3.19 -3.10
C ILE A 58 5.24 4.40 -3.43
N THR A 59 4.89 5.54 -2.86
CA THR A 59 5.63 6.78 -3.03
C THR A 59 6.07 7.28 -1.67
N GLU A 60 7.25 7.88 -1.65
CA GLU A 60 7.87 8.42 -0.45
C GLU A 60 8.33 9.84 -0.77
N ASN A 61 7.98 10.79 0.09
CA ASN A 61 8.52 12.15 0.03
C ASN A 61 9.19 12.46 1.38
N GLU A 62 9.69 13.68 1.56
CA GLU A 62 10.42 14.07 2.79
C GLU A 62 9.61 13.90 4.08
N THR A 63 8.29 13.97 4.00
CA THR A 63 7.39 14.06 5.17
C THR A 63 6.41 12.90 5.30
N SER A 64 6.28 12.05 4.29
CA SER A 64 5.30 10.96 4.31
C SER A 64 5.67 9.74 3.45
N TYR A 65 5.11 8.61 3.83
CA TYR A 65 4.98 7.40 3.02
C TYR A 65 3.54 7.28 2.53
N THR A 66 3.34 7.00 1.24
CA THR A 66 2.03 6.82 0.62
C THR A 66 1.98 5.47 -0.08
N VAL A 67 0.90 4.73 0.14
CA VAL A 67 0.58 3.48 -0.54
C VAL A 67 -0.76 3.65 -1.24
N GLN A 68 -0.82 3.28 -2.52
CA GLN A 68 -2.06 3.15 -3.28
C GLN A 68 -2.15 1.73 -3.85
N LEU A 69 -3.27 1.07 -3.60
CA LEU A 69 -3.57 -0.27 -4.09
C LEU A 69 -4.90 -0.24 -4.82
N SER A 70 -4.90 -0.73 -6.05
CA SER A 70 -6.12 -1.02 -6.79
C SER A 70 -6.18 -2.52 -7.08
N ILE A 71 -7.32 -3.16 -6.84
CA ILE A 71 -7.56 -4.57 -7.16
C ILE A 71 -8.84 -4.70 -7.97
N GLU A 72 -8.75 -5.33 -9.14
CA GLU A 72 -9.91 -5.64 -9.98
C GLU A 72 -10.72 -6.79 -9.36
N LEU A 73 -12.00 -6.54 -9.08
CA LEU A 73 -12.93 -7.45 -8.43
C LEU A 73 -13.70 -8.33 -9.42
N LYS A 74 -13.42 -8.24 -10.73
CA LYS A 74 -14.15 -9.02 -11.74
C LYS A 74 -14.00 -10.52 -11.48
N TYR A 75 -15.14 -11.19 -11.38
CA TYR A 75 -15.22 -12.64 -11.35
C TYR A 75 -15.07 -13.18 -12.77
N LYS A 76 -14.26 -14.23 -12.97
CA LYS A 76 -14.38 -15.04 -14.18
C LYS A 76 -15.77 -15.67 -14.15
N LYS A 77 -16.66 -15.30 -15.08
CA LYS A 77 -17.80 -16.15 -15.43
C LYS A 77 -17.21 -17.47 -15.94
N ILE A 78 -17.51 -18.56 -15.23
CA ILE A 78 -17.36 -19.92 -15.73
C ILE A 78 -18.42 -20.12 -16.80
#